data_AF-A0A6V8DPN4-F1
#
_entry.id   AF-A0A6V8DPN4-F1
#
_cell.length_a   1.000
_cell.length_b   1.000
_cell.length_c   1.000
_cell.angle_alpha   90.00
_cell.angle_beta   90.00
_cell.angle_gamma   90.00
#
_symmetry.space_group_name_H-M   'P 1'
#
loop_
_entity.id
_entity.type
_entity.pdbx_description
1 polymer ?
#
loop_
_entity_poly.entity_id
_entity_poly.type
_entity_poly.pdbx_seq_one_letter_code
_entity_poly.pdbx_strand_id
1 'polypeptide(L)'
;MDKRIRRPHSMGSLGRGMVRIGLAMLQGARHEHIEALNGAAVELGVDVEVIELRRGDQVDSSLDGLVLPGGESTAMRKASESEALLPALFAWMNSNLDRPVLGTCAGAILLASPGVGHSPFIQAPISRNAWGRQRQSFEANVDVLIEIPNVSKIGQHVGQPDEFNHRPLPVAPSAALTGSDG
;
A
#
# COMPACT_ATOMS: atom_id res chain seq x y z
N MET A 1 -39.35 13.24 7.39
CA MET A 1 -38.10 13.49 6.63
C MET A 1 -36.92 13.35 7.57
N ASP A 2 -36.23 12.22 7.50
CA ASP A 2 -35.11 11.83 8.38
C ASP A 2 -33.78 12.41 7.84
N LYS A 3 -33.25 13.44 8.49
CA LYS A 3 -31.91 13.99 8.21
C LYS A 3 -30.88 13.20 9.02
N ARG A 4 -30.40 12.08 8.48
CA ARG A 4 -29.24 11.38 9.03
C ARG A 4 -27.97 12.17 8.71
N ILE A 5 -27.56 12.98 9.68
CA ILE A 5 -26.24 13.59 9.76
C ILE A 5 -25.23 12.43 9.82
N ARG A 6 -24.44 12.26 8.76
CA ARG A 6 -23.30 11.35 8.75
C ARG A 6 -22.29 11.86 9.78
N ARG A 7 -22.01 11.04 10.79
CA ARG A 7 -20.98 11.32 11.80
C ARG A 7 -19.61 11.35 11.09
N PRO A 8 -18.72 12.28 11.43
CA PRO A 8 -17.33 12.19 10.98
C PRO A 8 -16.74 10.88 11.50
N HIS A 9 -16.01 10.18 10.63
CA HIS A 9 -15.27 8.98 11.00
C HIS A 9 -14.27 9.35 12.09
N SER A 10 -14.58 8.94 13.33
CA SER A 10 -13.61 8.95 14.42
C SER A 10 -12.49 8.00 14.02
N MET A 11 -11.34 8.52 13.59
CA MET A 11 -10.08 7.80 13.67
C MET A 11 -9.95 7.35 15.12
N GLY A 12 -10.26 6.08 15.37
CA GLY A 12 -10.08 5.47 16.68
C GLY A 12 -8.65 5.73 17.12
N SER A 13 -8.49 6.13 18.38
CA SER A 13 -7.19 6.10 19.05
C SER A 13 -6.57 4.74 18.76
N LEU A 14 -5.53 4.72 17.91
CA LEU A 14 -4.61 3.60 17.82
C LEU A 14 -4.00 3.49 19.21
N GLY A 15 -4.60 2.67 20.07
CA GLY A 15 -4.01 2.32 21.35
C GLY A 15 -2.60 1.81 21.06
N ARG A 16 -1.62 2.24 21.87
CA ARG A 16 -0.18 1.88 21.83
C ARG A 16 0.09 0.41 21.49
N GLY A 17 -0.04 0.04 20.23
CA GLY A 17 -0.03 -1.32 19.73
C GLY A 17 0.63 -1.29 18.36
N MET A 18 1.49 -2.28 18.14
CA MET A 18 2.22 -2.46 16.90
C MET A 18 1.24 -2.69 15.75
N VAL A 19 1.31 -1.84 14.72
CA VAL A 19 0.48 -1.92 13.52
C VAL A 19 1.03 -3.01 12.62
N ARG A 20 0.21 -4.00 12.25
CA ARG A 20 0.67 -5.15 11.45
C ARG A 20 0.21 -5.02 10.00
N ILE A 21 1.14 -4.80 9.09
CA ILE A 21 0.85 -4.58 7.67
C ILE A 21 1.25 -5.80 6.85
N GLY A 22 0.28 -6.44 6.21
CA GLY A 22 0.55 -7.55 5.31
C GLY A 22 1.02 -7.07 3.93
N LEU A 23 2.26 -7.39 3.55
CA LEU A 23 2.82 -7.06 2.25
C LEU A 23 2.79 -8.28 1.33
N ALA A 24 2.07 -8.19 0.22
CA ALA A 24 1.96 -9.28 -0.74
C ALA A 24 3.27 -9.49 -1.53
N MET A 25 3.94 -10.61 -1.31
CA MET A 25 5.25 -10.93 -1.90
C MET A 25 5.16 -11.56 -3.30
N LEU A 26 4.22 -11.10 -4.12
CA LEU A 26 3.90 -11.71 -5.42
C LEU A 26 4.93 -11.41 -6.51
N GLN A 27 5.36 -10.16 -6.62
CA GLN A 27 6.43 -9.68 -7.51
C GLN A 27 6.64 -8.17 -7.27
N GLY A 28 7.79 -7.64 -7.69
CA GLY A 28 8.02 -6.19 -7.81
C GLY A 28 8.65 -5.52 -6.60
N ALA A 29 8.31 -4.23 -6.40
CA ALA A 29 9.00 -3.27 -5.53
C ALA A 29 8.75 -3.49 -4.03
N ARG A 30 9.08 -4.68 -3.51
CA ARG A 30 8.76 -5.11 -2.13
C ARG A 30 9.63 -4.40 -1.09
N HIS A 31 10.93 -4.28 -1.37
CA HIS A 31 11.86 -3.64 -0.44
C HIS A 31 11.56 -2.15 -0.31
N GLU A 32 11.23 -1.47 -1.41
CA GLU A 32 10.83 -0.07 -1.40
C GLU A 32 9.57 0.17 -0.57
N HIS A 33 8.62 -0.78 -0.57
CA HIS A 33 7.45 -0.73 0.29
C HIS A 33 7.78 -0.91 1.76
N ILE A 34 8.66 -1.84 2.12
CA ILE A 34 9.11 -2.04 3.50
C ILE A 34 9.78 -0.76 4.03
N GLU A 35 10.70 -0.18 3.26
CA GLU A 35 11.40 1.05 3.62
C GLU A 35 10.45 2.24 3.75
N ALA A 36 9.49 2.38 2.82
CA ALA A 36 8.49 3.44 2.89
C ALA A 36 7.58 3.30 4.12
N LEU A 37 7.17 2.08 4.47
CA LEU A 37 6.37 1.81 5.67
C LEU A 37 7.16 2.13 6.95
N ASN A 38 8.43 1.72 7.02
CA ASN A 38 9.30 2.03 8.15
C ASN A 38 9.54 3.54 8.30
N GLY A 39 9.78 4.23 7.18
CA GLY A 39 9.93 5.69 7.17
C GLY A 39 8.68 6.41 7.67
N ALA A 40 7.51 6.04 7.14
CA ALA A 40 6.23 6.59 7.58
C ALA A 40 5.96 6.30 9.07
N ALA A 41 6.29 5.10 9.55
CA ALA A 41 6.15 4.73 10.95
C ALA A 41 7.01 5.60 11.88
N VAL A 42 8.26 5.89 11.48
CA VAL A 42 9.15 6.80 12.19
C VAL A 42 8.60 8.23 12.23
N GLU A 43 8.11 8.75 11.10
CA GLU A 43 7.53 10.10 11.02
C GLU A 43 6.27 10.25 11.90
N LEU A 44 5.45 9.20 11.96
CA LEU A 44 4.23 9.14 12.75
C LEU A 44 4.45 8.78 14.22
N GLY A 45 5.64 8.26 14.58
CA GLY A 45 5.93 7.76 15.92
C GLY A 45 5.09 6.55 16.31
N VAL A 46 4.80 5.66 15.34
CA VAL A 46 4.07 4.40 15.54
C VAL A 46 5.00 3.22 15.31
N ASP A 47 4.78 2.13 16.04
CA ASP A 47 5.48 0.87 15.75
C ASP A 47 4.74 0.12 14.63
N VAL A 48 5.50 -0.36 13.64
CA VAL A 48 4.98 -1.15 12.52
C VAL A 48 5.70 -2.48 12.43
N GLU A 49 4.95 -3.54 12.15
CA GLU A 49 5.46 -4.85 11.77
C GLU A 49 5.00 -5.16 10.35
N VAL A 50 5.94 -5.35 9.43
CA VAL A 50 5.61 -5.76 8.06
C VAL A 50 5.62 -7.28 7.98
N ILE A 51 4.45 -7.86 7.70
CA ILE A 51 4.27 -9.29 7.52
C ILE A 51 4.41 -9.61 6.03
N GLU A 52 5.50 -10.26 5.67
CA GLU A 52 5.72 -10.74 4.31
C GLU A 52 4.81 -11.92 3.97
N LEU A 53 3.78 -11.67 3.16
CA LEU A 53 2.81 -12.68 2.76
C LEU A 53 3.26 -13.34 1.46
N ARG A 54 3.68 -14.60 1.54
CA ARG A 54 4.09 -15.44 0.41
C ARG A 54 3.06 -16.51 0.07
N ARG A 55 2.25 -16.90 1.05
CA ARG A 55 1.23 -17.93 0.93
C ARG A 55 -0.09 -17.50 1.55
N GLY A 56 -1.18 -18.09 1.07
CA GLY A 56 -2.53 -17.77 1.53
C GLY A 56 -2.76 -18.10 3.01
N ASP A 57 -2.07 -19.10 3.56
CA ASP A 57 -2.16 -19.50 4.98
C ASP A 57 -1.55 -18.46 5.95
N GLN A 58 -0.78 -17.50 5.45
CA GLN A 58 -0.20 -16.41 6.24
C GLN A 58 -1.14 -15.21 6.34
N VAL A 59 -2.24 -15.20 5.59
CA VAL A 59 -3.22 -14.10 5.57
C VAL A 59 -4.26 -14.35 6.66
N ASP A 60 -4.16 -13.62 7.77
CA ASP A 60 -5.03 -13.80 8.92
C ASP A 60 -5.65 -12.47 9.42
N SER A 61 -6.61 -12.57 10.34
CA SER A 61 -7.36 -11.42 10.87
C SER A 61 -6.57 -10.51 11.80
N SER A 62 -5.32 -10.85 12.12
CA SER A 62 -4.46 -10.04 12.99
C SER A 62 -3.73 -8.92 12.23
N LEU A 63 -3.83 -8.92 10.90
CA LEU A 63 -3.37 -7.82 10.06
C LEU A 63 -4.27 -6.59 10.24
N ASP A 64 -3.65 -5.42 10.31
CA ASP A 64 -4.33 -4.12 10.39
C ASP A 64 -4.53 -3.47 9.02
N GLY A 65 -3.80 -3.91 8.00
CA GLY A 65 -3.94 -3.44 6.62
C GLY A 65 -3.12 -4.29 5.65
N LEU A 66 -3.35 -4.06 4.35
CA LEU A 66 -2.65 -4.77 3.28
C LEU A 66 -1.97 -3.82 2.30
N VAL A 67 -0.83 -4.25 1.77
CA VAL A 67 -0.14 -3.61 0.65
C VAL A 67 0.00 -4.60 -0.51
N LEU A 68 -0.54 -4.22 -1.67
CA LEU A 68 -0.32 -4.89 -2.95
C LEU A 68 0.69 -4.06 -3.75
N PRO A 69 1.94 -4.54 -3.92
CA PRO A 69 3.01 -3.75 -4.53
C PRO A 69 2.83 -3.61 -6.05
N GLY A 70 3.63 -2.72 -6.64
CA GLY A 70 3.79 -2.63 -8.09
C GLY A 70 4.50 -3.84 -8.69
N GLY A 71 4.51 -3.95 -10.02
CA GLY A 71 5.07 -5.09 -10.73
C GLY A 71 4.37 -5.34 -12.06
N GLU A 72 4.26 -6.59 -12.45
CA GLU A 72 3.53 -7.05 -13.64
C GLU A 72 2.34 -7.91 -13.19
N SER A 73 1.14 -7.37 -13.34
CA SER A 73 -0.09 -8.00 -12.81
C SER A 73 -0.37 -9.41 -13.35
N THR A 74 0.02 -9.74 -14.59
CA THR A 74 -0.17 -11.11 -15.12
C THR A 74 0.78 -12.09 -14.42
N ALA A 75 2.05 -11.71 -14.22
CA ALA A 75 3.04 -12.48 -13.50
C ALA A 75 2.66 -12.66 -12.04
N MET A 76 2.14 -11.61 -11.38
CA MET A 76 1.64 -11.70 -10.00
C MET A 76 0.49 -12.71 -9.88
N ARG A 77 -0.44 -12.74 -10.84
CA ARG A 77 -1.52 -13.76 -10.86
C ARG A 77 -0.94 -15.15 -10.94
N LYS A 78 -0.03 -15.37 -11.88
CA LYS A 78 0.62 -16.68 -12.07
C LYS A 78 1.43 -17.10 -10.85
N ALA A 79 2.20 -16.19 -10.25
CA ALA A 79 3.00 -16.45 -9.06
C ALA A 79 2.13 -16.83 -7.84
N SER A 80 0.88 -16.37 -7.82
CA SER A 80 -0.06 -16.71 -6.76
C SER A 80 -0.69 -18.09 -6.89
N GLU A 81 -0.65 -18.75 -8.06
CA GLU A 81 -1.46 -19.94 -8.33
C GLU A 81 -1.12 -21.12 -7.40
N SER A 82 0.15 -21.36 -7.13
CA SER A 82 0.59 -22.49 -6.29
C SER A 82 0.33 -22.27 -4.81
N GLU A 83 0.48 -21.04 -4.33
CA GLU A 83 0.41 -20.70 -2.91
C GLU A 83 -0.93 -20.06 -2.49
N ALA A 84 -1.87 -19.94 -3.42
CA ALA A 84 -3.21 -19.38 -3.23
C ALA A 84 -3.26 -17.99 -2.53
N LEU A 85 -2.21 -17.19 -2.69
CA LEU A 85 -2.07 -15.91 -1.97
C LEU A 85 -3.12 -14.86 -2.39
N LEU A 86 -3.28 -14.55 -3.67
CA LEU A 86 -4.28 -13.59 -4.16
C LEU A 86 -5.71 -13.95 -3.77
N PRO A 87 -6.18 -15.21 -3.94
CA PRO A 87 -7.47 -15.62 -3.42
C PRO A 87 -7.63 -15.33 -1.92
N ALA A 88 -6.61 -15.64 -1.11
CA ALA A 88 -6.64 -15.37 0.32
C ALA A 88 -6.69 -13.87 0.65
N LEU A 89 -5.91 -13.04 -0.05
CA LEU A 89 -5.95 -11.58 0.08
C LEU A 89 -7.35 -11.03 -0.27
N PHE A 90 -7.96 -11.53 -1.35
CA PHE A 90 -9.30 -11.12 -1.76
C PHE A 90 -10.37 -11.55 -0.76
N ALA A 91 -10.27 -12.77 -0.23
CA ALA A 91 -11.16 -13.25 0.82
C ALA A 91 -11.02 -12.42 2.10
N TRP A 92 -9.79 -12.08 2.49
CA TRP A 92 -9.50 -11.22 3.63
C TRP A 92 -10.10 -9.83 3.46
N MET A 93 -9.94 -9.19 2.29
CA MET A 93 -10.53 -7.87 2.03
C MET A 93 -12.05 -7.88 2.11
N ASN A 94 -12.70 -8.93 1.59
CA ASN A 94 -14.16 -9.08 1.68
C ASN A 94 -14.65 -9.29 3.11
N SER A 95 -13.79 -9.85 3.98
CA SER A 95 -14.13 -10.16 5.37
C SER A 95 -13.77 -9.02 6.34
N ASN A 96 -12.96 -8.06 5.92
CA ASN A 96 -12.39 -6.98 6.74
C ASN A 96 -12.59 -5.62 6.05
N LEU A 97 -13.85 -5.24 5.80
CA LEU A 97 -14.22 -4.04 5.03
C LEU A 97 -13.78 -2.72 5.69
N ASP A 98 -13.46 -2.74 6.99
CA ASP A 98 -12.97 -1.61 7.77
C ASP A 98 -11.44 -1.48 7.76
N ARG A 99 -10.72 -2.44 7.18
CA ARG A 99 -9.25 -2.43 7.13
C ARG A 99 -8.74 -1.82 5.81
N PRO A 100 -7.76 -0.90 5.86
CA PRO A 100 -7.23 -0.24 4.67
C PRO A 100 -6.40 -1.18 3.79
N VAL A 101 -6.44 -0.92 2.48
CA VAL A 101 -5.64 -1.62 1.48
C VAL A 101 -4.99 -0.61 0.55
N LEU A 102 -3.67 -0.69 0.40
CA LEU A 102 -2.90 0.12 -0.53
C LEU A 102 -2.49 -0.73 -1.74
N GLY A 103 -2.95 -0.35 -2.93
CA GLY A 103 -2.49 -0.93 -4.19
C GLY A 103 -1.66 0.07 -4.98
N THR A 104 -0.44 -0.30 -5.37
CA THR A 104 0.43 0.55 -6.21
C THR A 104 0.66 -0.09 -7.58
N CYS A 105 0.55 0.69 -8.66
CA CYS A 105 0.75 0.22 -10.04
C CYS A 105 -0.03 -1.09 -10.35
N ALA A 106 0.66 -2.25 -10.45
CA ALA A 106 0.02 -3.55 -10.64
C ALA A 106 -0.92 -3.95 -9.49
N GLY A 107 -0.62 -3.57 -8.25
CA GLY A 107 -1.55 -3.72 -7.13
C GLY A 107 -2.86 -2.97 -7.35
N ALA A 108 -2.81 -1.74 -7.88
CA ALA A 108 -4.02 -0.99 -8.22
C ALA A 108 -4.83 -1.67 -9.34
N ILE A 109 -4.15 -2.27 -10.33
CA ILE A 109 -4.81 -3.10 -11.37
C ILE A 109 -5.52 -4.31 -10.75
N LEU A 110 -4.89 -5.00 -9.80
CA LEU A 110 -5.49 -6.14 -9.12
C LEU A 110 -6.73 -5.74 -8.31
N LEU A 111 -6.75 -4.55 -7.70
CA LEU A 111 -7.91 -4.04 -6.95
C LEU A 111 -9.06 -3.59 -7.86
N ALA A 112 -8.75 -2.90 -8.97
CA ALA A 112 -9.76 -2.43 -9.92
C ALA A 112 -10.29 -3.55 -10.85
N SER A 113 -9.49 -4.59 -11.08
CA SER A 113 -9.83 -5.72 -11.94
C SER A 113 -9.33 -7.02 -11.32
N PRO A 114 -9.96 -7.55 -10.26
CA PRO A 114 -9.46 -8.72 -9.53
C PRO A 114 -9.58 -10.03 -10.32
N GLY A 115 -10.36 -10.05 -11.40
CA GLY A 115 -10.52 -11.21 -12.28
C GLY A 115 -11.84 -11.94 -12.07
N VAL A 116 -11.99 -13.10 -12.71
CA VAL A 116 -13.23 -13.89 -12.69
C VAL A 116 -13.56 -14.32 -11.25
N GLY A 117 -14.84 -14.21 -10.87
CA GLY A 117 -15.32 -14.59 -9.54
C GLY A 117 -15.16 -13.52 -8.46
N HIS A 118 -14.56 -12.37 -8.77
CA HIS A 118 -14.37 -11.27 -7.83
C HIS A 118 -14.94 -9.96 -8.39
N SER A 119 -15.66 -9.21 -7.56
CA SER A 119 -16.08 -7.85 -7.89
C SER A 119 -14.92 -6.87 -7.66
N PRO A 120 -14.78 -5.80 -8.47
CA PRO A 120 -13.78 -4.76 -8.23
C PRO A 120 -13.86 -4.19 -6.81
N PHE A 121 -12.70 -4.08 -6.16
CA PHE A 121 -12.56 -3.44 -4.84
C PHE A 121 -12.48 -1.92 -4.95
N ILE A 122 -12.02 -1.41 -6.11
CA ILE A 122 -12.00 0.01 -6.44
C ILE A 122 -12.76 0.22 -7.75
N GLN A 123 -13.72 1.14 -7.76
CA GLN A 123 -14.46 1.52 -8.96
C GLN A 123 -13.71 2.59 -9.75
N ALA A 124 -12.62 2.20 -10.40
CA ALA A 124 -11.82 3.07 -11.25
C ALA A 124 -11.59 2.41 -12.62
N PRO A 125 -11.82 3.12 -13.74
CA PRO A 125 -11.44 2.61 -15.05
C PRO A 125 -9.92 2.52 -15.11
N ILE A 126 -9.40 1.32 -15.35
CA ILE A 126 -7.95 1.09 -15.44
C ILE A 126 -7.59 0.53 -16.81
N SER A 127 -6.55 1.09 -17.41
CA SER A 127 -5.98 0.61 -18.67
C SER A 127 -4.51 0.25 -18.45
N ARG A 128 -4.14 -0.97 -18.85
CA ARG A 128 -2.77 -1.46 -18.72
C ARG A 128 -1.88 -0.78 -19.75
N ASN A 129 -0.73 -0.27 -19.34
CA ASN A 129 0.28 0.35 -20.21
C ASN A 129 -0.25 1.52 -21.07
N ALA A 130 -1.17 2.33 -20.52
CA ALA A 130 -1.79 3.44 -21.25
C ALA A 130 -0.76 4.46 -21.78
N TRP A 131 0.39 4.59 -21.13
CA TRP A 131 1.47 5.52 -21.50
C TRP A 131 2.58 4.90 -22.36
N GLY A 132 2.39 3.66 -22.82
CA GLY A 132 3.31 2.99 -23.73
C GLY A 132 4.35 2.08 -23.05
N ARG A 133 5.47 1.84 -23.74
CA ARG A 133 6.54 0.94 -23.28
C ARG A 133 7.34 1.58 -22.14
N GLN A 134 8.11 0.77 -21.42
CA GLN A 134 8.93 1.23 -20.30
C GLN A 134 9.88 2.41 -20.63
N ARG A 135 10.36 2.53 -21.87
CA ARG A 135 11.17 3.70 -22.31
C ARG A 135 10.42 5.03 -22.31
N GLN A 136 9.10 5.00 -22.17
CA GLN A 136 8.21 6.16 -22.16
C GLN A 136 7.79 6.51 -20.73
N SER A 137 8.40 5.91 -19.71
CA SER A 137 8.21 6.31 -18.32
C SER A 137 8.68 7.75 -18.11
N PHE A 138 7.95 8.50 -17.31
CA PHE A 138 8.26 9.87 -16.94
C PHE A 138 7.89 10.09 -15.48
N GLU A 139 8.39 11.19 -14.91
CA GLU A 139 8.03 11.68 -13.59
C GLU A 139 7.31 13.01 -13.74
N ALA A 140 6.30 13.24 -12.91
CA ALA A 140 5.54 14.49 -12.89
C ALA A 140 5.08 14.79 -11.46
N ASN A 141 5.01 16.08 -11.13
CA ASN A 141 4.37 16.52 -9.90
C ASN A 141 2.87 16.28 -9.99
N VAL A 142 2.28 15.81 -8.90
CA VAL A 142 0.85 15.55 -8.78
C VAL A 142 0.32 16.28 -7.55
N ASP A 143 -0.69 17.11 -7.73
CA ASP A 143 -1.40 17.74 -6.62
C ASP A 143 -2.36 16.73 -5.99
N VAL A 144 -2.19 16.48 -4.70
CA VAL A 144 -2.97 15.49 -3.96
C VAL A 144 -3.54 16.14 -2.71
N LEU A 145 -4.86 16.12 -2.59
CA LEU A 145 -5.59 16.56 -1.39
C LEU A 145 -5.92 15.32 -0.56
N ILE A 146 -5.04 14.99 0.39
CA ILE A 146 -5.26 13.92 1.37
C ILE A 146 -5.10 14.51 2.77
N GLU A 147 -6.00 14.14 3.69
CA GLU A 147 -5.84 14.44 5.11
C GLU A 147 -4.67 13.63 5.66
N ILE A 148 -3.60 14.34 6.04
CA ILE A 148 -2.43 13.74 6.68
C ILE A 148 -2.45 14.09 8.18
N PRO A 149 -2.14 13.13 9.07
CA PRO A 149 -1.98 13.41 10.49
C PRO A 149 -0.82 14.39 10.70
N ASN A 150 -0.94 15.22 11.74
CA ASN A 150 0.03 16.26 12.03
C ASN A 150 1.34 15.64 12.58
N VAL A 151 2.34 15.46 11.71
CA VAL A 151 3.62 14.84 12.06
C VAL A 151 4.54 15.86 12.75
N SER A 152 4.97 15.51 13.97
CA SER A 152 5.81 16.41 14.80
C SER A 152 7.32 16.25 14.55
N LYS A 153 7.73 15.24 13.79
CA LYS A 153 9.14 14.88 13.56
C LYS A 153 9.41 14.57 12.11
N ILE A 154 10.31 15.35 11.51
CA ILE A 154 10.94 15.07 10.22
C ILE A 154 12.10 14.10 10.52
N GLY A 155 11.83 12.80 10.46
CA GLY A 155 12.86 11.77 10.60
C GLY A 155 13.32 11.31 9.22
N GLN A 156 14.60 11.41 8.90
CA GLN A 156 15.13 10.72 7.72
C GLN A 156 15.32 9.24 8.06
N HIS A 157 14.60 8.35 7.39
CA HIS A 157 14.90 6.92 7.41
C HIS A 157 15.81 6.60 6.23
N VAL A 158 17.07 6.26 6.52
CA VAL A 158 18.01 5.74 5.54
C VAL A 158 18.10 4.23 5.78
N GLY A 159 17.47 3.45 4.91
CA GLY A 159 17.54 1.99 4.96
C GLY A 159 18.98 1.50 4.89
N GLN A 160 19.30 0.45 5.63
CA GLN A 160 20.59 -0.22 5.50
C GLN A 160 20.61 -1.06 4.21
N PRO A 161 21.76 -1.22 3.55
CA PRO A 161 21.86 -2.13 2.41
C PRO A 161 21.46 -3.55 2.81
N ASP A 162 20.68 -4.22 1.97
CA ASP A 162 20.31 -5.62 2.21
C ASP A 162 21.46 -6.60 1.85
N GLU A 163 21.24 -7.90 2.10
CA GLU A 163 22.19 -8.97 1.77
C GLU A 163 22.56 -9.02 0.28
N PHE A 164 21.76 -8.39 -0.59
CA PHE A 164 21.96 -8.34 -2.04
C PHE A 164 22.58 -7.01 -2.52
N ASN A 165 23.05 -6.16 -1.59
CA ASN A 165 23.64 -4.86 -1.86
C ASN A 165 22.69 -3.90 -2.60
N HIS A 166 21.37 -4.08 -2.44
CA HIS A 166 20.41 -3.09 -2.88
C HIS A 166 20.55 -1.85 -1.99
N ARG A 167 20.75 -0.69 -2.62
CA ARG A 167 20.73 0.62 -1.95
C ARG A 167 19.30 1.14 -1.98
N PRO A 168 18.57 1.13 -0.86
CA PRO A 168 17.23 1.70 -0.83
C PRO A 168 17.26 3.18 -1.18
N LEU A 169 16.23 3.64 -1.89
CA LEU A 169 16.07 5.04 -2.21
C LEU A 169 15.85 5.82 -0.90
N PRO A 170 16.47 7.00 -0.73
CA PRO A 170 16.20 7.83 0.43
C PRO A 170 14.70 8.17 0.46
N VAL A 171 14.02 7.76 1.53
CA VAL A 171 12.65 8.17 1.80
C VAL A 171 12.74 9.51 2.53
N ALA A 172 12.49 10.59 1.82
CA ALA A 172 12.46 11.94 2.38
C ALA A 172 11.02 12.49 2.34
N PRO A 173 10.61 13.32 3.31
CA PRO A 173 9.30 13.98 3.34
C PRO A 173 9.16 15.12 2.32
N SER A 174 9.75 14.95 1.13
CA SER A 174 9.72 15.92 0.02
C SER A 174 8.30 16.23 -0.47
N ALA A 175 7.29 15.43 -0.10
CA ALA A 175 5.90 15.68 -0.47
C ALA A 175 5.20 16.74 0.42
N ALA A 176 5.79 17.16 1.55
CA ALA A 176 5.14 18.04 2.52
C ALA A 176 5.72 19.46 2.62
N LEU A 177 6.68 19.83 1.76
CA LEU A 177 7.11 21.22 1.67
C LEU A 177 6.11 21.98 0.79
N THR A 178 5.02 22.45 1.40
CA THR A 178 4.25 23.56 0.83
C THR A 178 5.19 24.73 0.65
N GLY A 179 5.65 24.96 -0.57
CA GLY A 179 6.35 26.17 -0.95
C GLY A 179 5.42 27.35 -0.73
N SER A 180 5.65 28.09 0.35
CA SER A 180 5.25 29.47 0.47
C SER A 180 6.21 30.30 -0.39
N ASP A 181 5.90 30.47 -1.68
CA ASP A 181 6.52 31.51 -2.48
C ASP A 181 5.43 32.49 -2.90
N GLY A 182 5.61 33.74 -2.48
CA GLY A 182 4.71 34.88 -2.72
C GLY A 182 4.98 35.63 -4.00
#